data_AF-A0A839NFU9-F1
#
_entry.id   AF-A0A839NFU9-F1
#
_cell.length_a   1.000
_cell.length_b   1.000
_cell.length_c   1.000
_cell.angle_alpha   90.00
_cell.angle_beta   90.00
_cell.angle_gamma   90.00
#
_symmetry.space_group_name_H-M   'P 1'
#
loop_
_entity.id
_entity.type
_entity.pdbx_description
1 polymer ?
#
loop_
_entity_poly.entity_id
_entity_poly.type
_entity_poly.pdbx_seq_one_letter_code
_entity_poly.pdbx_strand_id
1 'polypeptide(L)'
;MKKLFTVLTCTIILNSCNSKDKNNLEKSVWKSCGDDCSVADVLDFRKDYLHKKNDSIYINWHHKDSLIGIIDTITYHYGERRLYVKNLTKGCIARYCEQ
;
A
#
# COMPACT_ATOMS: atom_id res chain seq x y z
N MET A 1 -7.49 56.56 -6.90
CA MET A 1 -6.67 55.78 -5.96
C MET A 1 -7.50 54.66 -5.37
N LYS A 2 -6.97 53.43 -5.38
CA LYS A 2 -7.30 52.30 -4.47
C LYS A 2 -8.75 51.74 -4.60
N LYS A 3 -9.00 50.48 -4.90
CA LYS A 3 -8.18 49.26 -4.96
C LYS A 3 -8.88 48.28 -5.91
N LEU A 4 -8.16 47.89 -6.95
CA LEU A 4 -8.38 46.68 -7.73
C LEU A 4 -7.99 45.47 -6.85
N PHE A 5 -8.56 44.29 -7.17
CA PHE A 5 -8.20 42.95 -6.66
C PHE A 5 -8.66 42.57 -5.25
N THR A 6 -9.94 42.24 -5.12
CA THR A 6 -10.41 41.30 -4.08
C THR A 6 -11.25 40.20 -4.72
N VAL A 7 -10.77 39.65 -5.82
CA VAL A 7 -11.29 38.41 -6.41
C VAL A 7 -10.02 37.60 -6.71
N LEU A 8 -10.03 36.31 -6.40
CA LEU A 8 -9.04 35.31 -6.86
C LEU A 8 -7.85 34.95 -5.94
N THR A 9 -8.02 34.68 -4.64
CA THR A 9 -6.95 33.98 -3.87
C THR A 9 -7.41 33.01 -2.77
N CYS A 10 -8.67 32.54 -2.77
CA CYS A 10 -9.14 31.60 -1.73
C CYS A 10 -9.78 30.31 -2.27
N THR A 11 -9.29 29.79 -3.40
CA THR A 11 -9.79 28.53 -3.99
C THR A 11 -8.76 27.40 -4.05
N ILE A 12 -7.56 27.55 -3.47
CA ILE A 12 -6.44 26.64 -3.74
C ILE A 12 -6.24 25.52 -2.68
N ILE A 13 -6.87 25.53 -1.50
CA ILE A 13 -6.41 24.64 -0.41
C ILE A 13 -7.27 23.39 -0.11
N LEU A 14 -8.14 22.92 -1.02
CA LEU A 14 -8.97 21.72 -0.69
C LEU A 14 -8.87 20.51 -1.63
N ASN A 15 -8.03 20.52 -2.68
CA ASN A 15 -7.90 19.37 -3.58
C ASN A 15 -6.83 18.32 -3.19
N SER A 16 -6.25 18.33 -1.98
CA SER A 16 -5.24 17.31 -1.61
C SER A 16 -5.80 16.00 -1.02
N CYS A 17 -7.12 15.82 -0.94
CA CYS A 17 -7.73 14.58 -0.44
C CYS A 17 -8.15 13.60 -1.57
N ASN A 18 -7.30 13.42 -2.60
CA ASN A 18 -7.41 12.29 -3.53
C ASN A 18 -6.51 11.10 -3.10
N SER A 19 -6.32 10.91 -1.79
CA SER A 19 -5.44 9.89 -1.22
C SER A 19 -6.07 8.50 -1.11
N LYS A 20 -7.40 8.36 -1.33
CA LYS A 20 -8.10 7.09 -1.11
C LYS A 20 -7.61 5.95 -2.01
N ASP A 21 -7.18 6.24 -3.24
CA ASP A 21 -6.72 5.20 -4.18
C ASP A 21 -5.21 4.92 -4.13
N LYS A 22 -4.38 5.83 -3.59
CA LYS A 22 -2.92 5.67 -3.62
C LYS A 22 -2.41 4.46 -2.84
N ASN A 23 -3.17 4.02 -1.84
CA ASN A 23 -2.83 2.87 -1.00
C ASN A 23 -3.65 1.64 -1.36
N ASN A 24 -4.38 1.66 -2.48
CA ASN A 24 -5.10 0.49 -2.91
C ASN A 24 -4.11 -0.61 -3.32
N LEU A 25 -4.26 -1.78 -2.73
CA LEU A 25 -3.48 -2.97 -3.08
C LEU A 25 -4.22 -3.82 -4.11
N GLU A 26 -5.54 -3.65 -4.24
CA GLU A 26 -6.32 -4.37 -5.23
C GLU A 26 -5.73 -4.10 -6.61
N LYS A 27 -5.51 -5.20 -7.35
CA LYS A 27 -4.94 -5.20 -8.70
C LYS A 27 -3.44 -4.87 -8.83
N SER A 28 -2.68 -4.87 -7.73
CA SER A 28 -1.22 -4.63 -7.76
C SER A 28 -0.39 -5.88 -7.48
N VAL A 29 0.86 -5.89 -7.94
CA VAL A 29 1.85 -6.95 -7.68
C VAL A 29 3.02 -6.35 -6.92
N TRP A 30 3.50 -7.07 -5.92
CA TRP A 30 4.60 -6.62 -5.09
C TRP A 30 5.66 -7.70 -4.98
N LYS A 31 6.89 -7.38 -5.36
CA LYS A 31 8.03 -8.28 -5.28
C LYS A 31 8.88 -7.95 -4.06
N SER A 32 9.35 -8.96 -3.34
CA SER A 32 10.33 -8.78 -2.27
C SER A 32 11.53 -8.02 -2.81
N CYS A 33 11.96 -6.99 -2.08
CA CYS A 33 13.17 -6.24 -2.44
C CYS A 33 14.45 -6.95 -1.93
N GLY A 34 14.40 -8.26 -1.68
CA GLY A 34 15.54 -9.10 -1.28
C GLY A 34 15.71 -9.29 0.23
N ASP A 35 14.67 -9.02 1.03
CA ASP A 35 14.76 -9.14 2.49
C ASP A 35 14.54 -10.59 2.94
N ASP A 36 15.41 -11.11 3.81
CA ASP A 36 15.23 -12.41 4.48
C ASP A 36 13.96 -12.48 5.34
N CYS A 37 13.31 -11.34 5.58
CA CYS A 37 12.09 -11.24 6.36
C CYS A 37 10.82 -11.53 5.55
N SER A 38 10.89 -11.67 4.22
CA SER A 38 9.70 -11.81 3.37
C SER A 38 8.81 -12.99 3.76
N VAL A 39 7.49 -12.75 3.69
CA VAL A 39 6.44 -13.78 3.87
C VAL A 39 6.28 -14.64 2.61
N ALA A 40 6.56 -14.03 1.45
CA ALA A 40 6.59 -14.64 0.13
C ALA A 40 7.50 -13.79 -0.79
N ASP A 41 8.01 -14.36 -1.87
CA ASP A 41 8.79 -13.62 -2.85
C ASP A 41 7.94 -12.61 -3.64
N VAL A 42 6.68 -12.96 -3.87
CA VAL A 42 5.71 -12.14 -4.62
C VAL A 42 4.36 -12.15 -3.91
N LEU A 43 3.75 -10.98 -3.80
CA LEU A 43 2.37 -10.77 -3.37
C LEU A 43 1.56 -10.25 -4.58
N ASP A 44 0.74 -11.12 -5.19
CA ASP A 44 -0.11 -10.74 -6.32
C ASP A 44 -1.57 -10.56 -5.88
N PHE A 45 -1.96 -9.33 -5.62
CA PHE A 45 -3.34 -8.95 -5.22
C PHE A 45 -4.30 -8.85 -6.41
N ARG A 46 -3.90 -9.29 -7.62
CA ARG A 46 -4.81 -9.50 -8.76
C ARG A 46 -5.44 -10.89 -8.74
N LYS A 47 -4.99 -11.78 -7.85
CA LYS A 47 -5.36 -13.20 -7.81
C LYS A 47 -6.20 -13.48 -6.59
N ASP A 48 -7.18 -14.37 -6.74
CA ASP A 48 -8.15 -14.68 -5.69
C ASP A 48 -7.57 -15.43 -4.49
N TYR A 49 -6.35 -15.98 -4.62
CA TYR A 49 -5.67 -16.65 -3.51
C TYR A 49 -5.10 -15.67 -2.48
N LEU A 50 -4.94 -14.38 -2.80
CA LEU A 50 -4.36 -13.40 -1.89
C LEU A 50 -5.32 -12.21 -1.74
N HIS A 51 -5.74 -11.93 -0.52
CA HIS A 51 -6.62 -10.80 -0.25
C HIS A 51 -6.23 -10.09 1.04
N LYS A 52 -6.62 -8.82 1.13
CA LYS A 52 -6.49 -8.03 2.36
C LYS A 52 -7.82 -7.93 3.07
N LYS A 53 -7.79 -7.90 4.40
CA LYS A 53 -8.92 -7.50 5.24
C LYS A 53 -8.38 -6.54 6.29
N ASN A 54 -8.77 -5.27 6.20
CA ASN A 54 -8.11 -4.16 6.89
C ASN A 54 -6.61 -4.17 6.53
N ASP A 55 -5.75 -4.23 7.53
CA ASP A 55 -4.29 -4.28 7.37
C ASP A 55 -3.76 -5.72 7.31
N SER A 56 -4.60 -6.72 7.49
CA SER A 56 -4.20 -8.13 7.50
C SER A 56 -4.19 -8.70 6.09
N ILE A 57 -3.12 -9.43 5.75
CA ILE A 57 -2.96 -10.14 4.48
C ILE A 57 -3.23 -11.62 4.69
N TYR A 58 -4.16 -12.16 3.92
CA TYR A 58 -4.56 -13.57 3.98
C TYR A 58 -4.24 -14.27 2.67
N ILE A 59 -3.79 -15.52 2.81
CA ILE A 59 -3.72 -16.47 1.70
C ILE A 59 -4.89 -17.44 1.84
N ASN A 60 -5.68 -17.58 0.77
CA ASN A 60 -6.74 -18.57 0.66
C ASN A 60 -6.19 -19.79 -0.08
N TRP A 61 -5.75 -20.78 0.68
CA TRP A 61 -5.40 -22.09 0.17
C TRP A 61 -6.48 -23.09 0.56
N HIS A 62 -7.03 -23.81 -0.42
CA HIS A 62 -8.07 -24.82 -0.21
C HIS A 62 -9.28 -24.33 0.59
N HIS A 63 -9.76 -23.10 0.31
CA HIS A 63 -10.90 -22.48 1.00
C HIS A 63 -10.69 -22.21 2.50
N LYS A 64 -9.43 -22.14 2.95
CA LYS A 64 -9.08 -21.72 4.31
C LYS A 64 -8.19 -20.50 4.26
N ASP A 65 -8.67 -19.43 4.88
CA ASP A 65 -7.90 -18.21 5.01
C ASP A 65 -6.82 -18.38 6.10
N SER A 66 -5.57 -18.19 5.71
CA SER A 66 -4.43 -18.16 6.62
C SER A 66 -3.81 -16.77 6.64
N LEU A 67 -3.70 -16.18 7.83
CA LEU A 67 -3.05 -14.88 8.03
C LEU A 67 -1.53 -15.04 7.82
N ILE A 68 -0.97 -14.33 6.84
CA ILE A 68 0.46 -14.43 6.52
C ILE A 68 1.26 -13.19 6.90
N GLY A 69 0.61 -12.03 7.06
CA GLY A 69 1.30 -10.80 7.40
C GLY A 69 0.34 -9.65 7.72
N ILE A 70 0.89 -8.58 8.26
CA ILE A 70 0.17 -7.34 8.54
C ILE A 70 0.88 -6.20 7.81
N ILE A 71 0.12 -5.39 7.09
CA ILE A 71 0.59 -4.17 6.45
C ILE A 71 0.98 -3.19 7.55
N ASP A 72 2.26 -2.82 7.57
CA ASP A 72 2.78 -1.80 8.48
C ASP A 72 2.61 -0.40 7.87
N THR A 73 3.09 -0.23 6.64
CA THR A 73 2.96 1.05 5.92
C THR A 73 3.09 0.87 4.41
N ILE A 74 2.55 1.86 3.68
CA ILE A 74 2.76 2.03 2.24
C ILE A 74 3.34 3.43 2.04
N THR A 75 4.50 3.50 1.42
CA THR A 75 5.23 4.77 1.19
C THR A 75 5.62 4.92 -0.26
N TYR A 76 5.85 6.16 -0.70
CA TYR A 76 6.26 6.48 -2.07
C TYR A 76 7.73 6.89 -2.07
N HIS A 77 8.56 6.21 -2.86
CA HIS A 77 9.99 6.48 -2.98
C HIS A 77 10.36 6.59 -4.45
N TYR A 78 10.86 7.75 -4.87
CA TYR A 78 11.35 7.99 -6.24
C TYR A 78 10.35 7.65 -7.36
N GLY A 79 9.06 7.84 -7.12
CA GLY A 79 8.03 7.50 -8.11
C GLY A 79 7.42 6.10 -7.95
N GLU A 80 7.97 5.28 -7.06
CA GLU A 80 7.55 3.89 -6.85
C GLU A 80 6.91 3.69 -5.47
N ARG A 81 5.88 2.84 -5.38
CA ARG A 81 5.31 2.45 -4.09
C ARG A 81 6.15 1.36 -3.44
N ARG A 82 6.31 1.48 -2.12
CA ARG A 82 6.91 0.47 -1.26
C ARG A 82 5.91 0.03 -0.21
N LEU A 83 5.67 -1.28 -0.14
CA LEU A 83 4.81 -1.93 0.84
C LEU A 83 5.68 -2.56 1.91
N TYR A 84 5.40 -2.26 3.16
CA TYR A 84 6.07 -2.85 4.32
C TYR A 84 5.10 -3.80 5.01
N VAL A 85 5.51 -5.05 5.17
CA VAL A 85 4.68 -6.12 5.75
C VAL A 85 5.41 -6.73 6.93
N LYS A 86 4.75 -6.72 8.09
CA LYS A 86 5.19 -7.46 9.26
C LYS A 86 4.99 -8.95 9.02
N ASN A 87 6.09 -9.71 9.01
CA ASN A 87 6.08 -11.16 8.98
C ASN A 87 5.80 -11.68 10.39
N LEU A 88 4.66 -12.35 10.57
CA LEU A 88 4.24 -12.83 11.89
C LEU A 88 5.04 -14.04 12.37
N THR A 89 5.59 -14.84 11.45
CA THR A 89 6.43 -16.00 11.77
C THR A 89 7.83 -15.58 12.18
N LYS A 90 8.40 -14.57 11.51
CA LYS A 90 9.78 -14.10 11.74
C LYS A 90 9.89 -12.91 12.70
N GLY A 91 8.79 -12.20 12.99
CA GLY A 91 8.76 -11.06 13.91
C GLY A 91 9.43 -9.78 13.40
N CYS A 92 9.70 -9.69 12.09
CA CYS A 92 10.38 -8.56 11.44
C CYS A 92 9.49 -7.92 10.36
N ILE A 93 9.96 -6.84 9.74
CA ILE A 93 9.27 -6.14 8.64
C ILE A 93 10.01 -6.43 7.33
N ALA A 94 9.27 -6.89 6.32
CA ALA A 94 9.75 -7.10 4.97
C ALA A 94 9.27 -5.97 4.05
N ARG A 95 10.13 -5.57 3.12
CA ARG A 95 9.85 -4.54 2.13
C ARG A 95 9.57 -5.19 0.77
N TYR A 96 8.53 -4.67 0.14
CA TYR A 96 8.11 -5.06 -1.19
C TYR A 96 8.02 -3.84 -2.11
N CYS A 97 8.40 -4.05 -3.35
CA CYS A 97 8.47 -3.08 -4.43
C CYS A 97 7.33 -3.38 -5.42
N GLU A 98 6.50 -2.39 -5.77
CA GLU A 98 5.41 -2.57 -6.74
C GLU A 98 5.96 -2.86 -8.16
N GLN A 99 5.30 -3.73 -8.92
CA GLN A 99 5.65 -4.09 -10.31
C GLN A 99 4.60 -3.64 -11.32
#